data_AF-A0A8H7FL42-F1
#
_entry.id   AF-A0A8H7FL42-F1
#
_cell.length_a   1.000
_cell.length_b   1.000
_cell.length_c   1.000
_cell.angle_alpha   90.00
_cell.angle_beta   90.00
_cell.angle_gamma   90.00
#
_symmetry.space_group_name_H-M   'P 1'
#
loop_
_entity.id
_entity.type
_entity.pdbx_description
1 polymer ?
#
loop_
_entity_poly.entity_id
_entity_poly.type
_entity_poly.pdbx_seq_one_letter_code
_entity_poly.pdbx_strand_id
1 'polypeptide(L)'
;MDHTTKLSLRRQDYIGLETITVIISKKVPQWSTGLFDWQLPLIAKILDGESLLCCTATSDSKSALFGATAIIPVEISQYLLYVLGGASCL
;
A
#
# COMPACT_ATOMS: atom_id res chain seq x y z
N MET A 1 -4.88 -29.72 -12.43
CA MET A 1 -3.86 -28.99 -11.64
C MET A 1 -3.02 -28.22 -12.64
N ASP A 2 -3.36 -26.94 -12.83
CA ASP A 2 -2.65 -26.04 -13.73
C ASP A 2 -1.50 -25.40 -12.93
N HIS A 3 -0.25 -25.71 -13.33
CA HIS A 3 0.98 -25.15 -12.76
C HIS A 3 1.45 -23.92 -13.53
N THR A 4 0.52 -23.10 -14.05
CA THR A 4 0.86 -21.75 -14.49
C THR A 4 1.00 -20.86 -13.25
N THR A 5 2.22 -20.75 -12.71
CA THR A 5 2.60 -19.64 -11.81
C THR A 5 2.45 -18.34 -12.58
N LYS A 6 1.21 -17.84 -12.63
CA LYS A 6 0.91 -16.46 -12.97
C LYS A 6 1.77 -15.62 -12.02
N LEU A 7 2.69 -14.83 -12.57
CA LEU A 7 3.40 -13.78 -11.83
C LEU A 7 2.32 -12.79 -11.35
N SER A 8 1.63 -13.13 -10.27
CA SER A 8 0.72 -12.20 -9.60
C SER A 8 1.62 -11.29 -8.80
N LEU A 9 1.84 -10.06 -9.28
CA LEU A 9 2.46 -9.00 -8.50
C LEU A 9 1.50 -8.66 -7.36
N ARG A 10 1.72 -9.24 -6.19
CA ARG A 10 0.92 -8.98 -4.99
C ARG A 10 1.51 -7.79 -4.25
N ARG A 11 0.66 -7.01 -3.59
CA ARG A 11 1.12 -5.95 -2.69
C ARG A 11 1.87 -6.50 -1.49
N GLN A 12 1.64 -7.77 -1.17
CA GLN A 12 2.36 -8.52 -0.14
C GLN A 12 3.79 -8.93 -0.54
N ASP A 13 4.16 -8.87 -1.81
CA ASP A 13 5.53 -9.17 -2.24
C ASP A 13 6.50 -8.07 -1.78
N TYR A 14 7.80 -8.38 -1.69
CA TYR A 14 8.84 -7.44 -1.23
C TYR A 14 8.74 -6.07 -1.90
N ILE A 15 8.58 -6.03 -3.23
CA ILE A 15 8.44 -4.79 -4.01
C ILE A 15 7.17 -4.03 -3.60
N GLY A 16 6.07 -4.74 -3.35
CA GLY A 16 4.81 -4.15 -2.90
C GLY A 16 4.95 -3.51 -1.51
N LEU A 17 5.58 -4.20 -0.57
CA LEU A 17 5.82 -3.71 0.80
C LEU A 17 6.75 -2.50 0.82
N GLU A 18 7.83 -2.54 0.02
CA GLU A 18 8.76 -1.42 -0.14
C GLU A 18 8.05 -0.20 -0.75
N THR A 19 7.24 -0.43 -1.79
CA THR A 19 6.46 0.64 -2.43
C THR A 19 5.50 1.31 -1.45
N ILE A 20 4.79 0.53 -0.63
CA ILE A 20 3.89 1.05 0.41
C ILE A 20 4.68 1.93 1.40
N THR A 21 5.82 1.43 1.88
CA THR A 21 6.68 2.16 2.82
C THR A 21 7.16 3.49 2.24
N VAL A 22 7.59 3.50 0.98
CA VAL A 22 8.03 4.71 0.28
C VAL A 22 6.90 5.71 0.09
N ILE A 23 5.70 5.25 -0.28
CA ILE A 23 4.54 6.14 -0.44
C ILE A 23 4.17 6.78 0.90
N ILE A 24 4.08 5.99 1.97
CA ILE A 24 3.68 6.48 3.28
C ILE A 24 4.69 7.48 3.84
N SER A 25 5.99 7.18 3.76
CA SER A 25 7.03 8.11 4.22
C SER A 25 7.00 9.46 3.48
N LYS A 26 6.64 9.46 2.19
CA LYS A 26 6.51 10.70 1.39
C LYS A 26 5.22 11.46 1.67
N LYS A 27 4.09 10.77 1.81
CA LYS A 27 2.75 11.41 1.91
C LYS A 27 2.32 11.71 3.33
N VAL A 28 2.90 11.02 4.31
CA VAL A 28 2.55 11.17 5.72
C VAL A 28 3.84 11.36 6.54
N PRO A 29 4.65 12.40 6.26
CA PRO A 29 5.94 12.61 6.91
C PRO A 29 5.82 12.84 8.44
N GLN A 30 4.63 13.20 8.93
CA GLN A 30 4.35 13.31 10.37
C GLN A 30 4.30 11.96 11.11
N TRP A 31 4.23 10.83 10.39
CA TRP A 31 4.42 9.50 10.97
C TRP A 31 5.91 9.22 11.05
N SER A 32 6.57 9.73 12.08
CA SER A 32 8.03 9.71 12.22
C SER A 32 8.65 8.30 12.22
N THR A 33 7.92 7.31 12.72
CA THR A 33 8.31 5.89 12.70
C THR A 33 7.77 5.15 11.48
N GLY A 34 7.03 5.82 10.59
CA GLY A 34 6.27 5.18 9.52
C GLY A 34 5.15 4.28 10.05
N LEU A 35 4.90 3.20 9.33
CA LEU A 35 3.97 2.14 9.74
C LEU A 35 4.64 1.23 10.77
N PHE A 36 3.88 0.74 11.74
CA PHE A 36 4.33 -0.33 12.61
C PHE A 36 4.43 -1.66 11.84
N ASP A 37 5.31 -2.55 12.32
CA ASP A 37 5.59 -3.85 11.68
C ASP A 37 4.34 -4.69 11.41
N TRP A 38 3.34 -4.58 12.28
CA TRP A 38 2.08 -5.30 12.14
C TRP A 38 1.11 -4.64 11.16
N GLN A 39 1.23 -3.34 10.89
CA GLN A 39 0.31 -2.58 10.03
C GLN A 39 0.61 -2.81 8.55
N LEU A 40 1.90 -2.78 8.18
CA LEU A 40 2.36 -2.95 6.79
C LEU A 40 1.82 -4.21 6.11
N PRO A 41 1.94 -5.42 6.68
CA PRO A 41 1.42 -6.64 6.05
C PRO A 41 -0.12 -6.65 5.95
N LEU A 42 -0.83 -6.01 6.88
CA LEU A 42 -2.29 -5.91 6.81
C LEU A 42 -2.74 -4.94 5.73
N ILE A 43 -2.08 -3.80 5.59
CA ILE A 43 -2.36 -2.83 4.51
C ILE A 43 -2.13 -3.49 3.15
N ALA A 44 -1.05 -4.24 2.98
CA ALA A 44 -0.77 -4.98 1.75
C ALA A 44 -1.91 -5.96 1.38
N LYS A 45 -2.40 -6.74 2.36
CA LYS A 45 -3.54 -7.64 2.20
C LYS A 45 -4.82 -6.91 1.80
N ILE A 46 -5.13 -5.79 2.44
CA ILE A 46 -6.31 -4.98 2.10
C ILE A 46 -6.20 -4.47 0.66
N LEU A 47 -5.02 -4.01 0.23
CA LEU A 47 -4.77 -3.54 -1.14
C LEU A 47 -4.83 -4.68 -2.18
N ASP A 48 -4.59 -5.92 -1.77
CA ASP A 48 -4.81 -7.13 -2.59
C ASP A 48 -6.30 -7.57 -2.60
N GLY A 49 -7.18 -6.84 -1.91
CA GLY A 49 -8.62 -7.10 -1.86
C GLY A 49 -9.05 -8.09 -0.78
N GLU A 50 -8.18 -8.43 0.17
CA GLU A 50 -8.54 -9.31 1.29
C GLU A 50 -9.35 -8.58 2.37
N SER A 51 -10.39 -9.24 2.88
CA SER A 51 -11.16 -8.77 4.04
C SER A 51 -10.51 -9.23 5.33
N LEU A 52 -10.23 -8.30 6.26
CA LEU A 52 -9.50 -8.57 7.50
C LEU A 52 -10.31 -8.18 8.74
N LEU A 53 -10.20 -9.00 9.80
CA LEU A 53 -10.60 -8.64 11.16
C LEU A 53 -9.34 -8.35 11.97
N CYS A 54 -9.15 -7.09 12.37
CA CYS A 54 -8.01 -6.66 13.17
C CYS A 54 -8.46 -6.26 14.59
N CYS A 55 -8.06 -7.04 15.59
CA CYS A 55 -8.39 -6.79 17.00
C CYS A 55 -7.12 -6.37 17.75
N THR A 56 -7.04 -5.10 18.13
CA THR A 56 -5.92 -4.58 18.93
C THR A 56 -6.43 -3.61 20.01
N ALA A 57 -5.61 -3.30 21.01
CA ALA A 57 -5.98 -2.40 22.11
C ALA A 57 -6.35 -1.00 21.61
N THR A 58 -7.36 -0.36 22.19
CA THR A 58 -7.63 1.07 21.96
C THR A 58 -6.34 1.87 22.17
N SER A 59 -6.05 2.86 21.32
CA SER A 59 -4.79 3.62 21.21
C SER A 59 -3.60 2.96 20.49
N ASP A 60 -3.73 1.73 20.01
CA ASP A 60 -2.67 1.05 19.25
C ASP A 60 -2.65 1.45 17.75
N SER A 61 -3.02 2.70 17.44
CA SER A 61 -2.89 3.25 16.07
C SER A 61 -3.60 2.51 14.92
N LYS A 62 -4.65 1.70 15.18
CA LYS A 62 -5.41 0.97 14.13
C LYS A 62 -5.98 1.84 13.01
N SER A 63 -6.25 3.11 13.28
CA SER A 63 -6.76 4.06 12.27
C SER A 63 -5.80 4.23 11.09
N ALA A 64 -4.49 3.96 11.28
CA ALA A 64 -3.51 3.97 10.22
C ALA A 64 -3.83 2.98 9.09
N LEU A 65 -4.48 1.85 9.39
CA LEU A 65 -4.91 0.87 8.38
C LEU A 65 -5.86 1.50 7.36
N PHE A 66 -6.78 2.36 7.79
CA PHE A 66 -7.74 3.02 6.91
C PHE A 66 -7.07 4.17 6.15
N GLY A 67 -6.31 5.01 6.85
CA GLY A 67 -5.64 6.17 6.24
C GLY A 67 -4.62 5.77 5.18
N ALA A 68 -3.73 4.83 5.50
CA ALA A 68 -2.72 4.35 4.56
C ALA A 68 -3.34 3.72 3.31
N THR A 69 -4.33 2.84 3.50
CA THR A 69 -5.04 2.16 2.40
C THR A 69 -5.76 3.16 1.48
N ALA A 70 -6.26 4.27 2.00
CA ALA A 70 -6.87 5.31 1.16
C ALA A 70 -5.84 6.12 0.34
N ILE A 71 -4.67 6.40 0.92
CA ILE A 71 -3.63 7.24 0.29
C ILE A 71 -2.89 6.50 -0.83
N ILE A 72 -2.60 5.22 -0.64
CA ILE A 72 -1.74 4.44 -1.55
C ILE A 72 -2.29 4.36 -2.99
N PRO A 73 -3.56 4.00 -3.23
CA PRO A 73 -4.12 3.96 -4.59
C PRO A 73 -4.15 5.32 -5.28
N VAL A 74 -4.42 6.39 -4.52
CA VAL A 74 -4.43 7.76 -5.04
C VAL A 74 -3.05 8.13 -5.55
N GLU A 75 -2.00 7.84 -4.79
CA GLU A 75 -0.63 8.17 -5.21
C GLU A 75 -0.19 7.37 -6.44
N ILE A 76 -0.52 6.09 -6.48
CA ILE A 76 -0.22 5.23 -7.63
C ILE A 76 -0.92 5.75 -8.89
N SER A 77 -2.19 6.16 -8.76
CA SER A 77 -2.95 6.75 -9.86
C SER A 77 -2.32 8.06 -10.36
N GLN A 78 -1.91 8.95 -9.44
CA GLN A 78 -1.22 10.19 -9.80
C GLN A 78 0.09 9.93 -10.54
N TYR A 79 0.89 8.96 -10.08
CA TYR A 79 2.13 8.58 -10.74
C TYR A 79 1.90 8.00 -12.13
N LEU A 80 0.90 7.13 -12.29
CA LEU A 80 0.50 6.59 -13.60
C LEU A 80 0.05 7.69 -14.55
N LEU A 81 -0.76 8.64 -14.09
CA LEU A 81 -1.18 9.78 -14.89
C LEU A 81 0.00 10.67 -15.30
N TYR A 82 0.98 10.87 -14.42
CA TYR A 82 2.20 11.62 -14.76
C TYR A 82 3.04 10.89 -15.83
N VAL A 83 3.28 9.60 -15.67
CA VAL A 83 4.11 8.80 -16.57
C VAL A 83 3.42 8.57 -17.93
N LEU A 84 2.12 8.28 -17.94
CA LEU A 84 1.36 7.99 -19.16
C LEU A 84 0.84 9.26 -19.84
N GLY A 85 0.43 10.26 -19.05
CA GLY A 85 -0.05 11.56 -19.55
C GLY A 85 1.07 12.48 -20.03
N GLY A 86 2.31 12.29 -19.55
CA GLY A 86 3.50 12.97 -20.07
C GLY A 86 3.91 12.54 -21.49
N ALA A 87 3.33 11.45 -22.03
CA ALA A 87 3.62 10.95 -23.37
C ALA A 87 2.72 11.53 -24.49
N SER A 88 1.85 12.51 -24.19
CA SER A 88 0.98 13.16 -25.19
C SER A 88 1.32 14.63 -25.47
N CYS A 89 2.57 15.05 -25.21
CA CYS A 89 3.09 16.32 -25.70
C CYS A 89 4.42 16.11 -26.43
N LEU A 90 4.35 15.61 -27.66
CA LEU A 90 5.31 15.81 -28.76
C LEU A 90 4.65 15.40 -30.08
#